data_AF-A0A848ZC74-F1
#
_entry.id   AF-A0A848ZC74-F1
#
_cell.length_a   1.000
_cell.length_b   1.000
_cell.length_c   1.000
_cell.angle_alpha   90.00
_cell.angle_beta   90.00
_cell.angle_gamma   90.00
#
_symmetry.space_group_name_H-M   'P 1'
#
loop_
_entity.id
_entity.type
_entity.pdbx_description
1 polymer ?
#
loop_
_entity_poly.entity_id
_entity_poly.type
_entity_poly.pdbx_seq_one_letter_code
_entity_poly.pdbx_strand_id
1 'polypeptide(L)'
;MIIMVMDGQGGGIGAAIIKGLRNAIREEVEILALGSNSIATSRMMKAGANRGATGENAIIHTCPRVDVIIGPLAILMPDAMMGEVTPRMAQAVSSSEAKKILIPLTQERVRLVGVTGEPLPHLVDLVVQDIKEMHKNV
;
A
#
# COMPACT_ATOMS: atom_id res chain seq x y z
N MET A 1 -6.35 -14.37 -3.04
CA MET A 1 -6.30 -13.09 -2.29
C MET A 1 -5.77 -12.00 -3.21
N ILE A 2 -6.45 -10.86 -3.29
CA ILE A 2 -6.10 -9.68 -4.08
C ILE A 2 -5.61 -8.58 -3.12
N ILE A 3 -4.35 -8.18 -3.28
CA ILE A 3 -3.68 -7.17 -2.48
C ILE A 3 -3.49 -5.91 -3.31
N MET A 4 -4.02 -4.79 -2.85
CA MET A 4 -3.69 -3.46 -3.36
C MET A 4 -2.52 -2.90 -2.57
N VAL A 5 -1.44 -2.52 -3.25
CA VAL A 5 -0.37 -1.70 -2.68
C VAL A 5 -0.52 -0.29 -3.21
N MET A 6 -0.78 0.67 -2.33
CA MET A 6 -0.88 2.08 -2.65
C MET A 6 0.35 2.83 -2.18
N ASP A 7 0.90 3.70 -3.03
CA ASP A 7 2.02 4.58 -2.68
C ASP A 7 1.99 5.86 -3.52
N GLY A 8 2.73 6.88 -3.09
CA GLY A 8 2.97 8.13 -3.83
C GLY A 8 4.44 8.50 -3.80
N GLN A 9 4.79 9.78 -3.97
CA GLN A 9 6.14 10.32 -3.75
C GLN A 9 7.29 9.37 -4.16
N GLY A 10 7.38 9.08 -5.46
CA GLY A 10 8.44 8.24 -6.02
C GLY A 10 8.31 6.72 -5.77
N GLY A 11 7.29 6.23 -5.06
CA GLY A 11 6.89 4.82 -4.96
C GLY A 11 7.84 3.89 -4.21
N GLY A 12 8.71 4.44 -3.36
CA GLY A 12 9.79 3.68 -2.72
C GLY A 12 9.29 2.64 -1.72
N ILE A 13 8.27 2.98 -0.93
CA ILE A 13 7.75 2.12 0.14
C ILE A 13 6.93 0.99 -0.48
N GLY A 14 6.02 1.32 -1.40
CA GLY A 14 5.21 0.36 -2.14
C GLY A 14 6.07 -0.64 -2.91
N ALA A 15 7.13 -0.18 -3.58
CA ALA A 15 8.06 -1.07 -4.28
C ALA A 15 8.79 -2.03 -3.32
N ALA A 16 9.20 -1.56 -2.13
CA ALA A 16 9.82 -2.41 -1.12
C ALA A 16 8.86 -3.49 -0.60
N ILE A 17 7.61 -3.10 -0.31
CA ILE A 17 6.53 -4.02 0.10
C ILE A 17 6.32 -5.11 -0.96
N ILE A 18 6.10 -4.72 -2.22
CA ILE A 18 5.85 -5.65 -3.33
C ILE A 18 7.01 -6.62 -3.49
N LYS A 19 8.26 -6.14 -3.44
CA LYS A 19 9.44 -6.99 -3.53
C LYS A 19 9.53 -7.98 -2.37
N GLY A 20 9.23 -7.54 -1.14
CA GLY A 20 9.17 -8.41 0.03
C GLY A 20 8.12 -9.51 -0.14
N LEU A 21 6.91 -9.15 -0.54
CA LEU A 21 5.82 -10.11 -0.81
C LEU A 21 6.22 -11.11 -1.89
N ARG A 22 6.79 -10.67 -3.01
CA ARG A 22 7.22 -11.57 -4.10
C ARG A 22 8.33 -12.53 -3.73
N ASN A 23 9.26 -12.09 -2.88
CA ASN A 23 10.33 -12.96 -2.41
C ASN A 23 9.79 -14.04 -1.46
N ALA A 24 8.74 -13.74 -0.70
CA ALA A 24 8.28 -14.59 0.40
C ALA A 24 7.02 -15.41 0.09
N ILE A 25 6.21 -15.01 -0.90
CA ILE A 25 4.89 -15.54 -1.24
C ILE A 25 4.82 -15.65 -2.77
N ARG A 26 5.29 -16.77 -3.33
CA ARG A 26 5.35 -16.96 -4.78
C ARG A 26 3.96 -17.36 -5.32
N GLU A 27 3.54 -16.71 -6.41
CA GLU A 27 2.33 -16.88 -7.26
C GLU A 27 0.92 -17.05 -6.62
N GLU A 28 0.79 -17.12 -5.30
CA GLU A 28 -0.52 -17.34 -4.65
C GLU A 28 -1.35 -16.07 -4.43
N VAL A 29 -0.78 -14.89 -4.70
CA VAL A 29 -1.43 -13.58 -4.48
C VAL A 29 -1.36 -12.67 -5.70
N GLU A 30 -2.50 -12.07 -6.04
CA GLU A 30 -2.58 -11.01 -7.04
C GLU A 30 -2.24 -9.67 -6.35
N ILE A 31 -1.25 -8.96 -6.87
CA ILE A 31 -0.76 -7.69 -6.33
C ILE A 31 -1.07 -6.59 -7.35
N LEU A 32 -1.90 -5.62 -6.95
CA LEU A 32 -2.26 -4.44 -7.72
C LEU A 32 -1.45 -3.24 -7.21
N ALA A 33 -0.68 -2.60 -8.09
CA ALA A 33 0.09 -1.39 -7.80
C ALA A 33 -0.71 -0.13 -8.13
N LEU A 34 -1.19 0.59 -7.10
CA LEU A 34 -2.02 1.78 -7.26
C LEU A 34 -1.24 3.02 -6.82
N GLY A 35 -0.60 3.71 -7.77
CA GLY A 35 0.10 4.94 -7.46
C GLY A 35 -0.83 6.15 -7.44
N SER A 36 -0.63 7.06 -6.49
CA SER A 36 -1.22 8.41 -6.60
C SER A 36 -0.63 9.21 -7.78
N ASN A 37 0.56 8.82 -8.25
CA ASN A 37 1.19 9.34 -9.46
C ASN A 37 1.83 8.21 -10.30
N SER A 38 2.15 8.51 -11.57
CA SER A 38 2.63 7.50 -12.53
C SER A 38 4.03 6.95 -12.21
N ILE A 39 4.89 7.73 -11.56
CA ILE A 39 6.23 7.30 -11.15
C ILE A 39 6.12 6.23 -10.07
N ALA A 40 5.25 6.45 -9.07
CA ALA A 40 5.02 5.49 -8.01
C ALA A 40 4.48 4.16 -8.57
N THR A 41 3.47 4.22 -9.44
CA THR A 41 2.94 3.05 -10.14
C THR A 41 4.02 2.32 -10.93
N SER A 42 4.82 3.03 -11.73
CA SER A 42 5.88 2.43 -12.54
C SER A 42 6.92 1.71 -11.68
N ARG A 43 7.33 2.30 -10.56
CA ARG A 43 8.31 1.70 -9.65
C ARG A 43 7.76 0.45 -8.97
N MET A 44 6.51 0.49 -8.53
CA MET A 44 5.81 -0.67 -7.97
C MET A 44 5.64 -1.81 -8.99
N MET A 45 5.31 -1.49 -10.25
CA MET A 45 5.25 -2.48 -11.32
C MET A 45 6.61 -3.14 -11.57
N LYS A 46 7.70 -2.37 -11.62
CA LYS A 46 9.06 -2.91 -11.73
C LYS A 46 9.48 -3.79 -10.54
N ALA A 47 8.85 -3.62 -9.38
CA ALA A 47 9.07 -4.47 -8.22
C ALA A 47 8.34 -5.83 -8.30
N GLY A 48 7.46 -6.02 -9.29
CA GLY A 48 6.80 -7.30 -9.56
C GLY A 48 5.29 -7.34 -9.26
N ALA A 49 4.59 -6.20 -9.21
CA ALA A 49 3.13 -6.22 -9.18
C ALA A 49 2.55 -6.85 -10.46
N ASN A 50 1.38 -7.48 -10.37
CA ASN A 50 0.72 -8.10 -11.52
C ASN A 50 0.12 -7.05 -12.46
N ARG A 51 -0.55 -6.04 -11.88
CA ARG A 51 -1.26 -4.99 -12.60
C ARG A 51 -1.06 -3.67 -11.90
N GLY A 52 -1.13 -2.57 -12.63
CA GLY A 52 -0.96 -1.25 -12.07
C GLY A 52 -1.87 -0.22 -12.71
N ALA A 53 -2.30 0.74 -11.90
CA ALA A 53 -3.08 1.89 -12.35
C ALA A 53 -2.72 3.13 -11.52
N THR A 54 -3.04 4.31 -12.03
CA THR A 54 -2.63 5.58 -11.43
C THR A 54 -3.82 6.51 -11.25
N GLY A 55 -3.82 7.27 -10.15
CA GLY A 55 -4.68 8.43 -9.97
C GLY A 55 -6.02 8.12 -9.29
N GLU A 56 -6.80 9.19 -9.05
CA GLU A 56 -7.93 9.18 -8.12
C GLU A 56 -8.96 8.09 -8.46
N ASN A 57 -9.42 8.08 -9.71
CA ASN A 57 -10.47 7.15 -10.12
C ASN A 57 -10.02 5.69 -10.06
N ALA A 58 -8.75 5.41 -10.39
CA ALA A 58 -8.21 4.06 -10.31
C ALA A 58 -8.22 3.54 -8.87
N ILE A 59 -7.80 4.38 -7.91
CA ILE A 59 -7.83 4.06 -6.49
C ILE A 59 -9.26 3.84 -6.01
N ILE A 60 -10.17 4.80 -6.22
CA ILE A 60 -11.57 4.70 -5.77
C ILE A 60 -12.24 3.44 -6.30
N HIS A 61 -12.04 3.15 -7.59
CA HIS A 61 -12.66 1.99 -8.23
C HIS A 61 -12.06 0.66 -7.76
N THR A 62 -10.79 0.64 -7.33
CA THR A 62 -10.11 -0.61 -6.93
C THR A 62 -10.30 -0.93 -5.45
N CYS A 63 -10.36 0.08 -4.58
CA CYS A 63 -10.52 -0.09 -3.14
C CYS A 63 -11.62 -1.08 -2.69
N PRO A 64 -12.84 -1.12 -3.28
CA PRO A 64 -13.88 -2.07 -2.86
C PRO A 64 -13.74 -3.48 -3.47
N ARG A 65 -12.68 -3.76 -4.25
CA ARG A 65 -12.52 -5.02 -4.99
C ARG A 65 -11.27 -5.81 -4.59
N VAL A 66 -10.69 -5.47 -3.45
CA VAL A 66 -9.47 -6.10 -2.94
C VAL A 66 -9.70 -6.57 -1.52
N ASP A 67 -8.98 -7.60 -1.11
CA ASP A 67 -9.08 -8.16 0.24
C ASP A 67 -8.25 -7.33 1.22
N VAL A 68 -7.12 -6.79 0.75
CA VAL A 68 -6.15 -6.05 1.57
C VAL A 68 -5.65 -4.81 0.83
N ILE A 69 -5.52 -3.70 1.56
CA ILE A 69 -4.83 -2.48 1.12
C ILE A 69 -3.60 -2.26 2.00
N ILE A 70 -2.43 -2.11 1.37
CA ILE A 70 -1.14 -1.91 2.04
C ILE A 70 -0.49 -0.63 1.53
N GLY A 71 0.14 0.15 2.41
CA GLY A 71 0.90 1.33 2.00
C GLY A 71 1.40 2.16 3.18
N PRO A 72 2.06 3.30 2.94
CA PRO A 72 2.39 4.24 4.01
C PRO A 72 1.13 4.81 4.64
N LEU A 73 1.18 5.17 5.92
CA LEU A 73 0.06 5.76 6.67
C LEU A 73 -0.60 6.96 5.94
N ALA A 74 0.21 7.73 5.20
CA ALA A 74 -0.23 8.89 4.43
C ALA A 74 -1.32 8.60 3.39
N ILE A 75 -1.52 7.35 2.95
CA ILE A 75 -2.61 7.01 2.00
C ILE A 75 -4.01 7.24 2.58
N LEU A 76 -4.14 7.38 3.91
CA LEU A 76 -5.38 7.70 4.60
C LEU A 76 -5.59 9.20 4.85
N MET A 77 -4.62 10.04 4.51
CA MET A 77 -4.61 11.45 4.85
C MET A 77 -4.95 12.28 3.60
N PRO A 78 -6.09 12.97 3.57
CA PRO A 78 -6.36 13.96 2.53
C PRO A 78 -5.22 14.97 2.43
N ASP A 79 -4.88 15.32 1.20
CA ASP A 79 -3.87 16.30 0.81
C ASP A 79 -2.43 15.95 1.21
N ALA A 80 -2.18 14.72 1.68
CA ALA A 80 -0.85 14.21 1.94
C ALA A 80 -0.03 14.07 0.65
N MET A 81 1.28 13.86 0.82
CA MET A 81 2.22 13.65 -0.29
C MET A 81 2.22 14.84 -1.26
N MET A 82 2.21 16.05 -0.72
CA MET A 82 2.11 17.30 -1.49
C MET A 82 0.81 17.41 -2.33
N GLY A 83 -0.31 16.89 -1.82
CA GLY A 83 -1.61 16.92 -2.51
C GLY A 83 -1.84 15.78 -3.50
N GLU A 84 -0.95 14.79 -3.56
CA GLU A 84 -1.16 13.60 -4.40
C GLU A 84 -2.33 12.73 -3.90
N VAL A 85 -2.51 12.65 -2.57
CA VAL A 85 -3.62 11.91 -1.98
C VAL A 85 -4.81 12.85 -1.88
N THR A 86 -5.80 12.69 -2.76
CA THR A 86 -7.00 13.53 -2.71
C THR A 86 -7.93 13.11 -1.56
N PRO A 87 -8.84 13.99 -1.09
CA PRO A 87 -9.85 13.61 -0.11
C PRO A 87 -10.67 12.38 -0.51
N ARG A 88 -10.98 12.23 -1.81
CA ARG A 88 -11.76 11.09 -2.32
C ARG A 88 -10.95 9.80 -2.34
N MET A 89 -9.65 9.86 -2.64
CA MET A 89 -8.76 8.71 -2.49
C MET A 89 -8.72 8.26 -1.03
N ALA A 90 -8.40 9.17 -0.12
CA ALA A 90 -8.30 8.88 1.32
C ALA A 90 -9.60 8.30 1.88
N GLN A 91 -10.75 8.87 1.48
CA GLN A 91 -12.06 8.34 1.83
C GLN A 91 -12.25 6.91 1.32
N ALA A 92 -12.00 6.65 0.03
CA ALA A 92 -12.20 5.32 -0.55
C ALA A 92 -11.31 4.25 0.09
N VAL A 93 -10.06 4.59 0.41
CA VAL A 93 -9.15 3.67 1.13
C VAL A 93 -9.65 3.44 2.55
N SER A 94 -10.02 4.50 3.27
CA SER A 94 -10.43 4.42 4.68
C SER A 94 -11.74 3.65 4.85
N SER A 95 -12.72 3.91 3.98
CA SER A 95 -14.06 3.33 4.05
C SER A 95 -14.19 1.96 3.39
N SER A 96 -13.16 1.47 2.69
CA SER A 96 -13.17 0.12 2.11
C SER A 96 -13.27 -0.94 3.21
N GLU A 97 -14.01 -2.01 2.94
CA GLU A 97 -14.09 -3.20 3.80
C GLU A 97 -12.79 -4.02 3.80
N ALA A 98 -11.90 -3.77 2.84
CA ALA A 98 -10.58 -4.38 2.79
C ALA A 98 -9.82 -4.19 4.11
N LYS A 99 -9.00 -5.16 4.50
CA LYS A 99 -8.08 -5.00 5.64
C LYS A 99 -7.00 -3.99 5.27
N LYS A 100 -6.69 -3.06 6.17
CA LYS A 100 -5.62 -2.06 5.96
C LYS A 100 -4.39 -2.48 6.76
N ILE A 101 -3.24 -2.59 6.10
CA ILE A 101 -1.93 -2.80 6.72
C ILE A 101 -1.08 -1.58 6.38
N LEU A 102 -0.72 -0.79 7.40
CA LEU A 102 -0.13 0.53 7.19
C LEU A 102 1.29 0.58 7.73
N ILE A 103 2.21 1.03 6.89
CA ILE A 103 3.57 1.36 7.30
C ILE A 103 3.55 2.71 8.01
N PRO A 104 3.95 2.81 9.28
CA PRO A 104 3.89 4.05 10.07
C PRO A 104 4.99 5.05 9.71
N LEU A 105 5.43 5.06 8.44
CA LEU A 105 6.38 6.04 7.90
C LEU A 105 5.61 7.09 7.12
N THR A 106 5.73 8.34 7.56
CA THR A 106 5.07 9.48 6.93
C THR A 106 5.94 10.73 7.07
N GLN A 107 5.91 11.61 6.06
CA GLN A 107 6.50 12.94 6.13
C GLN A 107 5.48 14.01 6.57
N GLU A 108 4.22 13.61 6.75
CA GLU A 108 3.17 14.51 7.21
C GLU A 108 3.34 14.91 8.67
N ARG A 109 2.70 16.01 9.06
CA ARG A 109 2.77 16.58 10.42
C ARG A 109 1.89 15.78 11.39
N VAL A 110 2.19 14.50 11.54
CA VAL A 110 1.48 13.55 12.40
C VAL A 110 2.47 12.84 13.32
N ARG A 111 2.08 12.67 14.58
CA ARG A 111 2.76 11.80 15.54
C ARG A 111 1.84 10.63 15.88
N LEU A 112 2.33 9.42 15.63
CA LEU A 112 1.73 8.20 16.18
C LEU A 112 2.31 7.94 17.57
N VAL A 113 1.44 7.79 18.56
CA VAL A 113 1.82 7.37 19.92
C VAL A 113 1.72 5.85 20.01
N GLY A 114 2.66 5.21 20.70
CA GLY A 114 2.68 3.75 20.90
C GLY A 114 3.31 2.94 19.76
N VAL A 115 3.90 3.61 18.76
CA VAL A 115 4.65 2.96 17.66
C VAL A 115 6.14 3.21 17.86
N THR A 116 6.94 2.14 17.84
CA THR A 116 8.41 2.24 17.80
C THR A 116 8.86 2.42 16.35
N GLY A 117 9.80 3.35 16.14
CA GLY A 117 10.36 3.57 14.81
C GLY A 117 11.26 2.41 14.42
N GLU A 118 10.87 1.65 13.40
CA GLU A 118 11.67 0.57 12.82
C GLU A 118 12.15 0.93 11.41
N PRO A 119 13.32 0.44 10.97
CA PRO A 119 13.74 0.56 9.58
C PRO A 119 12.73 -0.09 8.62
N LEU A 120 12.57 0.49 7.43
CA LEU A 120 11.65 -0.02 6.40
C LEU A 120 11.78 -1.54 6.14
N PRO A 121 12.98 -2.15 6.05
CA PRO A 121 13.09 -3.60 5.86
C PRO A 121 12.36 -4.43 6.92
N HIS A 122 12.48 -4.09 8.21
CA HIS A 122 11.79 -4.79 9.29
C HIS A 122 10.27 -4.62 9.19
N LEU A 123 9.82 -3.41 8.85
CA LEU A 123 8.39 -3.14 8.65
C LEU A 123 7.83 -3.95 7.47
N VAL A 124 8.60 -4.13 6.39
CA VAL A 124 8.23 -4.99 5.26
C VAL A 124 8.16 -6.46 5.69
N ASP A 125 9.05 -6.93 6.55
CA ASP A 125 9.01 -8.30 7.08
C ASP A 125 7.72 -8.54 7.90
N LEU A 126 7.31 -7.56 8.72
CA LEU A 126 6.03 -7.63 9.46
C LEU A 126 4.82 -7.68 8.50
N VAL A 127 4.80 -6.86 7.46
CA VAL A 127 3.76 -6.92 6.42
C VAL A 127 3.70 -8.31 5.78
N VAL A 128 4.85 -8.89 5.45
CA VAL A 128 4.93 -10.24 4.86
C VAL A 128 4.39 -11.29 5.83
N GLN A 129 4.69 -11.18 7.13
CA GLN A 129 4.18 -12.09 8.15
C GLN A 129 2.65 -12.01 8.25
N ASP A 130 2.08 -10.81 8.37
CA ASP A 130 0.63 -10.60 8.42
C ASP A 130 -0.07 -11.24 7.21
N ILE A 131 0.45 -11.01 6.00
CA ILE A 131 -0.12 -11.58 4.77
C ILE A 131 -0.04 -13.10 4.76
N LYS A 132 1.07 -13.70 5.24
CA LYS A 132 1.19 -15.16 5.35
C LYS A 132 0.19 -15.76 6.33
N GLU A 133 -0.04 -15.10 7.46
CA GLU A 133 -1.02 -15.54 8.45
C GLU A 133 -2.45 -15.45 7.89
N MET A 134 -2.78 -14.34 7.24
CA MET A 134 -4.07 -14.18 6.57
C MET A 134 -4.30 -15.24 5.50
N HIS A 135 -3.28 -15.57 4.69
CA HIS A 135 -3.40 -16.55 3.63
C HIS A 135 -3.67 -17.98 4.14
N LYS A 136 -3.13 -18.35 5.31
CA LYS A 136 -3.37 -19.68 5.90
C LYS A 136 -4.78 -19.87 6.46
N ASN A 137 -5.52 -18.79 6.70
CA ASN A 137 -6.85 -18.79 7.31
C ASN A 137 -7.99 -18.68 6.29
N VAL A 138 -7.68 -18.78 4.99
CA VAL A 138 -8.62 -18.81 3.86
C VAL A 138 -8.60 -20.21 3.24
#